data_AF-A0A829W055-F1
#
_entry.id   AF-A0A829W055-F1
#
_cell.length_a   1.000
_cell.length_b   1.000
_cell.length_c   1.000
_cell.angle_alpha   90.00
_cell.angle_beta   90.00
_cell.angle_gamma   90.00
#
_symmetry.space_group_name_H-M   'P 1'
#
loop_
_entity.id
_entity.type
_entity.pdbx_description
1 polymer ?
#
loop_
_entity_poly.entity_id
_entity_poly.type
_entity_poly.pdbx_seq_one_letter_code
_entity_poly.pdbx_strand_id
1 'polypeptide(L)' 'MLKILQWDGSGFWILMKRLDRDSFHWPDTPDELQKVTLKEIHWLCDGLSLNPSGAFEERHPKIVI' A
#
# COMPACT_ATOMS: atom_id res chain seq x y z
N MET A 1 -1.44 -6.10 -4.43
CA MET A 1 -2.39 -5.04 -4.87
C MET A 1 -2.89 -4.28 -3.65
N LEU A 2 -2.98 -2.96 -3.73
CA LEU A 2 -3.52 -2.07 -2.70
C LEU A 2 -4.92 -1.61 -3.13
N LYS A 3 -5.88 -1.67 -2.20
CA LYS A 3 -7.23 -1.14 -2.37
C LYS A 3 -7.56 -0.28 -1.16
N ILE A 4 -7.95 0.97 -1.41
CA ILE A 4 -8.36 1.92 -0.38
C ILE A 4 -9.82 2.25 -0.62
N LEU A 5 -10.65 2.03 0.39
CA LEU A 5 -12.06 2.41 0.40
C LEU A 5 -12.22 3.62 1.32
N GLN A 6 -12.65 4.74 0.77
CA GLN A 6 -12.88 5.97 1.51
C GLN A 6 -14.36 6.38 1.40
N TRP A 7 -14.97 6.78 2.51
CA TRP A 7 -16.32 7.36 2.53
C TRP A 7 -16.23 8.88 2.69
N ASP A 8 -16.97 9.62 1.88
CA ASP A 8 -16.97 11.10 1.91
C ASP A 8 -18.25 11.71 2.50
N GLY A 9 -19.20 10.89 2.97
CA GLY A 9 -20.52 11.33 3.44
C GLY A 9 -21.65 11.08 2.45
N SER A 10 -21.34 11.00 1.15
CA SER A 10 -22.31 10.80 0.07
C SER A 10 -22.12 9.48 -0.68
N GLY A 11 -20.88 9.00 -0.72
CA GLY A 11 -20.50 7.83 -1.48
C GLY A 11 -19.15 7.25 -1.08
N PHE A 12 -18.85 6.10 -1.68
CA PHE A 12 -17.56 5.44 -1.54
C PHE A 12 -16.65 5.76 -2.71
N TRP A 13 -15.43 6.15 -2.38
CA TRP A 13 -14.29 6.24 -3.29
C TRP A 13 -13.48 4.97 -3.17
N ILE A 14 -13.10 4.39 -4.31
CA ILE A 14 -12.19 3.26 -4.36
C ILE A 14 -10.93 3.67 -5.11
N LEU A 15 -9.81 3.67 -4.40
CA LEU A 15 -8.49 3.82 -4.99
C LEU A 15 -7.82 2.45 -5.11
N MET A 16 -7.26 2.13 -6.27
CA MET A 16 -6.57 0.86 -6.49
C MET A 16 -5.18 1.11 -7.07
N LYS A 17 -4.17 0.41 -6.51
CA LYS A 17 -2.81 0.39 -7.06
C LYS A 17 -2.30 -1.05 -7.15
N ARG A 18 -1.72 -1.40 -8.29
CA ARG A 18 -1.00 -2.66 -8.48
C ARG A 18 0.50 -2.38 -8.54
N LEU A 19 1.30 -3.19 -7.87
CA LEU A 19 2.75 -3.20 -8.07
C LEU A 19 3.05 -4.14 -9.25
N ASP A 20 4.05 -3.79 -10.06
CA ASP A 20 4.41 -4.57 -11.26
C ASP A 20 5.11 -5.89 -10.92
N ARG A 21 5.99 -5.86 -9.90
CA ARG A 21 6.91 -6.98 -9.60
C ARG A 21 6.79 -7.55 -8.19
N ASP A 22 5.93 -6.98 -7.36
CA ASP A 22 5.84 -7.33 -5.94
C ASP A 22 4.40 -7.38 -5.44
N SER A 23 4.23 -7.92 -4.23
CA SER A 23 2.96 -7.96 -3.52
C SER A 23 3.15 -7.52 -2.08
N PHE A 24 2.27 -6.64 -1.59
CA PHE A 24 2.21 -6.33 -0.17
C PHE A 24 1.83 -7.57 0.64
N HIS A 25 2.45 -7.73 1.79
CA HIS A 25 1.97 -8.64 2.83
C HIS A 25 0.78 -7.96 3.51
N TRP A 26 -0.41 -8.50 3.27
CA TRP A 26 -1.63 -8.00 3.92
C TRP A 26 -1.91 -8.82 5.18
N PRO A 27 -2.55 -8.23 6.19
CA PRO A 27 -3.08 -8.96 7.34
C PRO A 27 -4.02 -10.08 6.89
N ASP A 28 -3.77 -11.31 7.33
CA ASP A 28 -4.67 -12.44 7.09
C ASP A 28 -5.64 -12.65 8.26
N THR A 29 -5.32 -12.09 9.43
CA THR A 29 -6.12 -12.20 10.65
C THR A 29 -6.59 -10.84 11.18
N PRO A 30 -7.72 -10.76 11.89
CA PRO A 30 -8.18 -9.52 12.52
C PRO A 30 -7.16 -8.94 13.52
N ASP A 31 -6.39 -9.81 14.18
CA ASP A 31 -5.36 -9.40 15.15
C ASP A 31 -4.16 -8.73 14.50
N GLU A 32 -3.91 -8.98 13.21
CA GLU A 32 -2.89 -8.31 12.40
C GLU A 32 -3.35 -6.95 11.84
N LEU A 33 -4.62 -6.57 12.03
CA LEU A 33 -5.13 -5.29 11.57
C LEU A 33 -4.45 -4.14 12.33
N GLN A 34 -3.82 -3.26 11.56
CA GLN A 34 -3.11 -2.10 12.08
C GLN A 34 -3.74 -0.80 11.59
N LYS A 35 -3.74 0.20 12.47
CA LYS A 35 -4.01 1.58 12.07
C LYS A 35 -2.77 2.12 11.37
N VAL A 36 -2.98 2.75 10.23
CA VAL A 36 -1.90 3.39 9.46
C VAL A 36 -2.09 4.90 9.44
N THR A 37 -0.98 5.60 9.45
CA THR A 37 -0.90 7.04 9.25
C THR A 37 -0.92 7.37 7.75
N LEU A 38 -1.18 8.63 7.41
CA LEU A 38 -1.09 9.10 6.02
C LEU A 38 0.31 8.86 5.42
N LYS A 39 1.37 8.99 6.24
CA LYS A 39 2.74 8.74 5.83
C LYS A 39 2.98 7.27 5.44
N GLU A 40 2.43 6.35 6.21
CA GLU A 40 2.49 4.91 5.95
C GLU A 40 1.66 4.51 4.72
N ILE A 41 0.55 5.21 4.46
CA ILE A 41 -0.18 5.06 3.20
C ILE A 41 0.69 5.50 2.02
N HIS A 42 1.44 6.60 2.13
CA HIS A 42 2.38 7.00 1.07
C HIS A 42 3.48 5.95 0.86
N TRP A 43 4.02 5.37 1.93
CA TRP A 43 4.98 4.27 1.82
C TRP A 43 4.42 3.09 1.04
N LEU A 44 3.20 2.64 1.36
CA LEU A 44 2.52 1.60 0.58
C LEU A 44 2.34 2.01 -0.88
N CYS A 45 1.99 3.26 -1.16
CA CYS A 45 1.90 3.77 -2.53
C CYS A 45 3.25 3.70 -3.26
N ASP A 46 4.35 3.97 -2.58
CA ASP A 46 5.71 3.88 -3.12
C ASP A 46 6.22 2.44 -3.22
N GLY A 47 5.46 1.47 -2.69
CA GLY A 47 5.81 0.06 -2.71
C GLY A 47 6.67 -0.38 -1.52
N LEU A 48 6.75 0.43 -0.46
CA LEU A 48 7.42 0.09 0.79
C LEU A 48 6.49 -0.72 1.71
N SER A 49 7.08 -1.50 2.61
CA SER A 49 6.35 -2.27 3.62
C SER A 49 6.17 -1.46 4.90
N LEU A 50 5.09 -1.74 5.64
CA LEU A 50 4.82 -1.15 6.95
C LEU A 50 5.73 -1.73 8.04
N ASN A 51 6.27 -2.94 7.81
CA ASN A 51 7.21 -3.58 8.73
C ASN A 51 8.64 -3.41 8.20
N PRO A 52 9.58 -2.84 8.99
CA PRO A 52 10.97 -2.64 8.56
C PRO A 52 11.71 -3.94 8.19
N SER A 53 11.25 -5.10 8.66
CA SER A 53 11.83 -6.40 8.29
C SER A 53 11.48 -6.89 6.88
N GLY A 54 10.51 -6.26 6.21
CA GLY A 54 10.10 -6.57 4.83
C GLY A 54 10.15 -5.36 3.91
N ALA A 55 10.95 -4.34 4.24
CA ALA A 55 11.08 -3.16 3.39
C ALA A 55 11.60 -3.57 2.00
N PHE A 56 10.80 -3.32 0.97
CA PHE A 56 11.20 -3.53 -0.41
C PHE A 56 12.37 -2.58 -0.73
N GLU A 57 13.37 -3.08 -1.45
CA GLU A 57 14.49 -2.28 -1.89
C GLU A 57 13.97 -1.17 -2.81
N GLU A 58 14.26 0.09 -2.49
CA GLU A 58 13.79 1.25 -3.23
C GLU A 58 14.39 1.25 -4.64
N ARG A 59 13.63 0.72 -5.62
CA ARG A 59 14.08 0.59 -7.01
C ARG A 59 13.17 1.41 -7.90
N HIS A 60 13.56 2.67 -8.07
CA HIS A 60 12.97 3.59 -9.04
C HIS A 60 12.96 2.92 -10.42
N PRO A 61 11.81 2.83 -11.10
CA PRO A 61 11.77 2.26 -12.43
C PRO A 61 12.66 3.10 -13.34
N LYS A 62 13.60 2.45 -14.03
CA LYS A 62 14.24 3.06 -15.19
C LYS A 62 13.15 3.26 -16.23
N ILE A 63 12.71 4.50 -16.42
CA ILE A 63 11.84 4.87 -17.54
C ILE A 63 12.67 4.57 -18.80
N VAL A 64 12.36 3.46 -19.46
CA VAL A 64 12.88 3.18 -20.80
C VAL A 64 11.89 3.84 -21.75
N ILE A 65 12.29 5.00 -22.29
CA ILE A 65 11.60 5.68 -23.40
C ILE A 65 12.00 4.99 -24.69
#